data_AF-A0A6J0PJZ0-F1
#
_entry.id   AF-A0A6J0PJZ0-F1
#
_cell.length_a   1.000
_cell.length_b   1.000
_cell.length_c   1.000
_cell.angle_alpha   90.00
_cell.angle_beta   90.00
_cell.angle_gamma   90.00
#
_symmetry.space_group_name_H-M   'P 1'
#
loop_
_entity.id
_entity.type
_entity.pdbx_description
1 polymer ?
#
loop_
_entity_poly.entity_id
_entity_poly.type
_entity_poly.pdbx_seq_one_letter_code
_entity_poly.pdbx_strand_id
1 'polypeptide(L)'
;MDRPDPFDSDAEGSDSSDSFDDRQLTAAEVEADPLPAVEGLGISGEARPGRVLQVCGWAINGTTRCDFAWTRCSEGGNFSYIEGENKATYLVTADDVDSYLAIEVIPVGHGEQKGEPVRIFANEHRKISCDPDMQEQIETDFFNGHASFDVFLRVEWNDTWVKVKLVIEREGFSIKNNGSPCISVEEKFSPSIAITIHNRRSAGFLIHFAERSKSLCMATESSLRQLQMCMDFYCSYCLSCCAMLLCSP
;
A
#
# COMPACT_ATOMS: atom_id res chain seq x y z
N MET A 1 -21.99 10.36 111.67
CA MET A 1 -21.44 11.65 111.21
C MET A 1 -20.50 11.32 110.07
N ASP A 2 -21.03 10.85 108.93
CA ASP A 2 -21.76 11.63 107.89
C ASP A 2 -20.84 12.70 107.31
N ARG A 3 -20.62 12.85 106.00
CA ARG A 3 -21.00 12.20 104.74
C ARG A 3 -20.00 12.77 103.69
N PRO A 4 -19.89 12.19 102.48
CA PRO A 4 -18.85 12.48 101.49
C PRO A 4 -19.22 13.67 100.59
N ASP A 5 -18.25 14.19 99.82
CA ASP A 5 -18.55 14.89 98.57
C ASP A 5 -17.80 14.28 97.37
N PRO A 6 -18.49 14.08 96.23
CA PRO A 6 -18.01 13.41 95.02
C PRO A 6 -17.60 14.43 93.94
N PHE A 7 -16.87 13.99 92.91
CA PHE A 7 -17.24 14.15 91.49
C PHE A 7 -16.14 13.59 90.59
N ASP A 8 -16.59 12.75 89.66
CA ASP A 8 -15.86 12.09 88.57
C ASP A 8 -15.15 13.06 87.62
N SER A 9 -14.08 12.61 86.95
CA SER A 9 -14.12 12.29 85.50
C SER A 9 -12.72 12.00 84.94
N ASP A 10 -12.54 10.73 84.59
CA ASP A 10 -11.88 10.17 83.40
C ASP A 10 -10.71 10.92 82.74
N ALA A 11 -9.55 10.27 82.76
CA ALA A 11 -8.60 10.32 81.65
C ALA A 11 -8.01 8.93 81.45
N GLU A 12 -8.61 8.17 80.54
CA GLU A 12 -7.96 7.03 79.89
C GLU A 12 -6.77 7.53 79.07
N GLY A 13 -5.68 6.76 79.10
CA GLY A 13 -4.45 7.08 78.38
C GLY A 13 -3.49 5.90 78.31
N SER A 14 -3.99 4.80 77.75
CA SER A 14 -3.30 3.89 76.84
C SER A 14 -1.89 3.39 77.21
N ASP A 15 -1.84 2.18 77.76
CA ASP A 15 -0.65 1.34 77.83
C ASP A 15 -0.53 0.46 76.57
N SER A 16 0.69 0.46 76.02
CA SER A 16 1.40 -0.55 75.22
C SER A 16 0.64 -1.44 74.21
N SER A 17 1.22 -1.57 73.02
CA SER A 17 2.09 -2.71 72.67
C SER A 17 2.32 -2.76 71.17
N ASP A 18 3.60 -2.77 70.78
CA ASP A 18 4.07 -3.19 69.47
C ASP A 18 3.46 -4.54 69.07
N SER A 19 2.81 -4.57 67.90
CA SER A 19 2.76 -5.78 67.09
C SER A 19 3.13 -5.39 65.66
N PHE A 20 4.30 -5.88 65.27
CA PHE A 20 4.78 -5.93 63.89
C PHE A 20 3.78 -6.74 63.07
N ASP A 21 2.92 -6.07 62.31
CA ASP A 21 2.22 -6.68 61.19
C ASP A 21 2.87 -6.13 59.93
N ASP A 22 3.93 -6.85 59.54
CA ASP A 22 4.64 -6.78 58.27
C ASP A 22 3.67 -7.21 57.15
N ARG A 23 2.60 -6.44 56.95
CA ARG A 23 1.78 -6.54 55.74
C ARG A 23 2.55 -5.81 54.65
N GLN A 24 3.51 -6.55 54.12
CA GLN A 24 4.01 -6.44 52.77
C GLN A 24 2.86 -6.01 51.85
N LEU A 25 2.76 -4.70 51.61
CA LEU A 25 1.97 -4.15 50.53
C LEU A 25 2.71 -4.61 49.27
N THR A 26 2.31 -5.79 48.80
CA THR A 26 2.58 -6.26 47.46
C THR A 26 2.38 -5.07 46.55
N ALA A 27 3.42 -4.71 45.80
CA ALA A 27 3.33 -3.74 44.73
C ALA A 27 1.99 -3.97 44.04
N ALA A 28 1.07 -3.01 44.19
CA ALA A 28 -0.05 -2.95 43.28
C ALA A 28 0.62 -3.02 41.91
N GLU A 29 0.36 -4.08 41.16
CA GLU A 29 0.53 -4.05 39.73
C GLU A 29 -0.25 -2.81 39.32
N VAL A 30 0.47 -1.70 39.17
CA VAL A 30 -0.02 -0.57 38.42
C VAL A 30 -0.15 -1.19 37.04
N GLU A 31 -1.34 -1.70 36.72
CA GLU A 31 -1.69 -2.00 35.35
C GLU A 31 -1.49 -0.67 34.64
N ALA A 32 -0.33 -0.56 33.98
CA ALA A 32 -0.03 0.58 33.16
C ALA A 32 -1.16 0.67 32.15
N ASP A 33 -1.68 1.89 31.91
CA ASP A 33 -2.71 2.10 30.91
C ASP A 33 -2.31 1.37 29.62
N PRO A 34 -3.21 0.54 29.06
CA PRO A 34 -2.84 -0.35 27.98
C PRO A 34 -2.40 0.46 26.77
N LEU A 35 -1.38 -0.03 26.06
CA LEU A 35 -0.86 0.66 24.88
C LEU A 35 -1.95 0.80 23.80
N PRO A 36 -1.90 1.87 23.00
CA PRO A 36 -2.77 2.06 21.85
C PRO A 36 -2.81 0.81 20.96
N ALA A 37 -4.00 0.36 20.56
CA ALA A 37 -4.16 -0.84 19.75
C ALA A 37 -5.32 -0.71 18.75
N VAL A 38 -5.36 -1.63 17.78
CA VAL A 38 -6.48 -1.79 16.84
C VAL A 38 -7.01 -3.23 16.94
N GLU A 39 -8.32 -3.36 17.12
CA GLU A 39 -9.03 -4.63 17.15
C GLU A 39 -9.70 -4.90 15.80
N GLY A 40 -9.83 -6.18 15.44
CA GLY A 40 -10.57 -6.61 14.26
C GLY A 40 -10.03 -6.06 12.94
N LEU A 41 -8.71 -5.90 12.86
CA LEU A 41 -8.04 -5.40 11.68
C LEU A 41 -8.30 -6.35 10.49
N GLY A 42 -8.77 -5.78 9.38
CA GLY A 42 -9.06 -6.51 8.15
C GLY A 42 -8.78 -5.67 6.92
N ILE A 43 -8.72 -6.34 5.76
CA ILE A 43 -8.66 -5.69 4.45
C ILE A 43 -9.90 -6.09 3.68
N SER A 44 -10.64 -5.09 3.20
CA SER A 44 -11.82 -5.23 2.36
C SER A 44 -11.51 -4.77 0.93
N GLY A 45 -12.25 -5.29 -0.04
CA GLY A 45 -12.04 -5.03 -1.46
C GLY A 45 -11.48 -6.23 -2.20
N GLU A 46 -11.55 -6.16 -3.52
CA GLU A 46 -11.04 -7.21 -4.40
C GLU A 46 -9.53 -7.00 -4.61
N ALA A 47 -8.73 -8.02 -4.34
CA ALA A 47 -7.27 -7.94 -4.44
C ALA A 47 -6.80 -8.23 -5.88
N ARG A 48 -7.27 -7.42 -6.83
CA ARG A 48 -6.94 -7.48 -8.25
C ARG A 48 -6.47 -6.13 -8.77
N PRO A 49 -5.57 -6.09 -9.77
CA PRO A 49 -5.12 -4.84 -10.37
C PRO A 49 -6.27 -3.89 -10.72
N GLY A 50 -6.16 -2.65 -10.26
CA GLY A 50 -7.17 -1.62 -10.43
C GLY A 50 -8.28 -1.59 -9.37
N ARG A 51 -8.35 -2.54 -8.47
CA ARG A 51 -9.31 -2.49 -7.37
C ARG A 51 -8.66 -1.78 -6.17
N VAL A 52 -9.51 -1.09 -5.41
CA VAL A 52 -9.06 -0.41 -4.20
C VAL A 52 -9.29 -1.35 -3.03
N LEU A 53 -8.23 -1.58 -2.27
CA LEU A 53 -8.27 -2.22 -0.97
C LEU A 53 -8.47 -1.14 0.10
N GLN A 54 -9.27 -1.49 1.11
CA GLN A 54 -9.59 -0.62 2.24
C GLN A 54 -9.37 -1.39 3.54
N VAL A 55 -8.50 -0.85 4.38
CA VAL A 55 -8.26 -1.35 5.73
C VAL A 55 -9.43 -0.97 6.62
N CYS A 56 -9.89 -1.92 7.42
CA CYS A 56 -10.92 -1.73 8.44
C CYS A 56 -10.40 -2.24 9.79
N GLY A 57 -10.96 -1.71 10.88
CA GLY A 57 -10.61 -2.07 12.25
C GLY A 57 -11.17 -1.04 13.24
N TRP A 58 -11.12 -1.38 14.53
CA TRP A 58 -11.62 -0.53 15.61
C TRP A 58 -10.46 -0.07 16.49
N ALA A 59 -10.33 1.25 16.63
CA ALA A 59 -9.36 1.85 17.53
C ALA A 59 -9.74 1.58 19.00
N ILE A 60 -8.82 0.99 19.76
CA ILE A 60 -8.98 0.69 21.18
C ILE A 60 -7.82 1.30 21.98
N ASN A 61 -7.91 1.27 23.32
CA ASN A 61 -6.87 1.72 24.24
C ASN A 61 -6.37 3.16 23.97
N GLY A 62 -7.30 4.10 23.70
CA GLY A 62 -6.95 5.50 23.49
C GLY A 62 -6.22 5.81 22.17
N THR A 63 -6.28 4.91 21.18
CA THR A 63 -5.77 5.14 19.83
C THR A 63 -6.48 6.33 19.17
N THR A 64 -5.71 7.31 18.71
CA THR A 64 -6.20 8.54 18.06
C THR A 64 -5.97 8.56 16.55
N ARG A 65 -4.91 7.90 16.08
CA ARG A 65 -4.63 7.68 14.65
C ARG A 65 -3.89 6.36 14.44
N CYS A 66 -3.67 6.00 13.18
CA CYS A 66 -2.82 4.88 12.80
C CYS A 66 -1.85 5.33 11.71
N ASP A 67 -0.59 4.91 11.83
CA ASP A 67 0.38 5.02 10.75
C ASP A 67 0.26 3.74 9.90
N PHE A 68 0.16 3.90 8.58
CA PHE A 68 -0.04 2.80 7.63
C PHE A 68 1.19 2.66 6.74
N ALA A 69 1.57 1.42 6.42
CA ALA A 69 2.60 1.13 5.45
C ALA A 69 2.26 -0.13 4.64
N TRP A 70 2.06 0.04 3.34
CA TRP A 70 1.86 -1.09 2.43
C TRP A 70 3.20 -1.73 2.05
N THR A 71 3.19 -3.06 1.93
CA THR A 71 4.36 -3.87 1.64
C THR A 71 4.05 -4.95 0.61
N ARG A 72 5.03 -5.24 -0.26
CA ARG A 72 5.03 -6.42 -1.12
C ARG A 72 5.92 -7.48 -0.49
N CYS A 73 5.47 -8.71 -0.51
CA CYS A 73 6.25 -9.86 -0.08
C CYS A 73 6.48 -10.78 -1.28
N SER A 74 7.75 -11.09 -1.53
CA SER A 74 8.14 -12.06 -2.55
C SER A 74 7.95 -13.48 -2.02
N GLU A 75 7.91 -14.47 -2.90
CA GLU A 75 7.80 -15.88 -2.52
C GLU A 75 8.93 -16.37 -1.60
N GLY A 76 10.07 -15.67 -1.58
CA GLY A 76 11.17 -15.90 -0.63
C GLY A 76 10.94 -15.32 0.78
N GLY A 77 9.77 -14.74 1.06
CA GLY A 77 9.42 -14.16 2.36
C GLY A 77 10.04 -12.78 2.64
N ASN A 78 10.66 -12.15 1.64
CA ASN A 78 11.25 -10.83 1.81
C ASN A 78 10.17 -9.75 1.62
N PHE A 79 10.08 -8.83 2.59
CA PHE A 79 9.14 -7.71 2.55
C PHE A 79 9.83 -6.45 2.01
N SER A 80 9.20 -5.80 1.04
CA SER A 80 9.59 -4.48 0.54
C SER A 80 8.47 -3.47 0.80
N TYR A 81 8.81 -2.33 1.40
CA TYR A 81 7.87 -1.24 1.59
C TYR A 81 7.57 -0.56 0.26
N ILE A 82 6.29 -0.26 0.04
CA ILE A 82 5.84 0.47 -1.15
C ILE A 82 5.92 1.96 -0.83
N GLU A 83 6.86 2.65 -1.46
CA GLU A 83 7.13 4.05 -1.19
C GLU A 83 5.90 4.94 -1.47
N GLY A 84 5.58 5.83 -0.53
CA GLY A 84 4.46 6.77 -0.65
C GLY A 84 3.06 6.20 -0.36
N GLU A 85 2.95 4.89 -0.15
CA GLU A 85 1.67 4.22 0.11
C GLU A 85 1.43 4.05 1.62
N ASN A 86 1.06 5.17 2.25
CA ASN A 86 0.91 5.33 3.70
C ASN A 86 -0.54 5.63 4.13
N LYS A 87 -1.51 5.12 3.36
CA LYS A 87 -2.94 5.33 3.59
C LYS A 87 -3.64 4.03 3.95
N ALA A 88 -4.78 4.14 4.62
CA ALA A 88 -5.70 3.02 4.86
C ALA A 88 -6.30 2.45 3.57
N THR A 89 -6.25 3.21 2.47
CA THR A 89 -6.62 2.73 1.13
C THR A 89 -5.38 2.44 0.30
N TYR A 90 -5.46 1.44 -0.55
CA TYR A 90 -4.42 1.10 -1.50
C TYR A 90 -5.01 0.70 -2.83
N LEU A 91 -4.43 1.20 -3.91
CA LEU A 91 -4.82 0.82 -5.25
C LEU A 91 -3.89 -0.28 -5.72
N VAL A 92 -4.43 -1.48 -5.94
CA VAL A 92 -3.63 -2.60 -6.47
C VAL A 92 -3.13 -2.26 -7.86
N THR A 93 -1.83 -2.35 -8.09
CA THR A 93 -1.17 -2.06 -9.38
C THR A 93 -0.79 -3.34 -10.11
N ALA A 94 -0.34 -3.20 -11.36
CA ALA A 94 0.20 -4.32 -12.13
C ALA A 94 1.47 -4.92 -11.48
N ASP A 95 2.28 -4.09 -10.82
CA ASP A 95 3.50 -4.52 -10.12
C ASP A 95 3.23 -5.44 -8.92
N ASP A 96 1.99 -5.45 -8.43
CA ASP A 96 1.60 -6.31 -7.31
C ASP A 96 1.26 -7.73 -7.75
N VAL A 97 1.06 -7.97 -9.06
CA VAL A 97 0.73 -9.30 -9.61
C VAL A 97 1.83 -10.30 -9.25
N ASP A 98 1.41 -11.52 -8.92
CA ASP A 98 2.27 -12.63 -8.46
C ASP A 98 3.03 -12.37 -7.13
N SER A 99 2.77 -11.24 -6.47
CA SER A 99 3.30 -10.90 -5.15
C SER A 99 2.24 -11.05 -4.06
N TYR A 100 2.67 -11.24 -2.81
CA TYR A 100 1.80 -11.16 -1.65
C TYR A 100 1.74 -9.71 -1.17
N LEU A 101 0.54 -9.16 -1.04
CA LEU A 101 0.37 -7.79 -0.58
C LEU A 101 -0.03 -7.79 0.91
N ALA A 102 0.63 -6.97 1.71
CA ALA A 102 0.36 -6.83 3.13
C ALA A 102 0.38 -5.37 3.58
N ILE A 103 -0.30 -5.08 4.68
CA ILE A 103 -0.22 -3.79 5.33
C ILE A 103 0.25 -3.94 6.77
N GLU A 104 1.14 -3.05 7.17
CA GLU A 104 1.55 -2.83 8.55
C GLU A 104 0.85 -1.58 9.10
N VAL A 105 0.23 -1.74 10.27
CA VAL A 105 -0.54 -0.69 10.95
C VAL A 105 0.06 -0.48 12.33
N ILE A 106 0.43 0.76 12.64
CA ILE A 106 0.96 1.16 13.94
C ILE A 106 -0.05 2.11 14.60
N PRO A 107 -0.81 1.64 15.61
CA PRO A 107 -1.72 2.48 16.37
C PRO A 107 -0.95 3.56 17.15
N VAL A 108 -1.46 4.80 17.15
CA VAL A 108 -0.85 5.93 17.87
C VAL A 108 -1.88 6.58 18.78
N GLY A 109 -1.58 6.63 20.07
CA GLY A 109 -2.39 7.24 21.12
C GLY A 109 -2.05 8.70 21.38
N HIS A 110 -2.56 9.20 22.51
CA HIS A 110 -2.22 10.54 22.97
C HIS A 110 -0.72 10.69 23.28
N GLY A 111 -0.16 11.86 23.00
CA GLY A 111 1.26 12.13 23.26
C GLY A 111 2.23 11.36 22.35
N GLU A 112 1.78 10.91 21.16
CA GLU A 112 2.58 10.13 20.19
C GLU A 112 3.04 8.76 20.70
N GLN A 113 2.40 8.22 21.74
CA GLN A 113 2.64 6.87 22.22
C GLN A 113 2.25 5.86 21.15
N LYS A 114 3.18 4.98 20.74
CA LYS A 114 2.95 3.96 19.72
C LYS A 114 2.57 2.62 20.35
N GLY A 115 1.59 1.98 19.76
CA GLY A 115 1.21 0.60 20.02
C GLY A 115 2.13 -0.41 19.37
N GLU A 116 1.78 -1.69 19.53
CA GLU A 116 2.44 -2.77 18.78
C GLU A 116 2.06 -2.70 17.29
N PRO A 117 3.04 -2.87 16.37
CA PRO A 117 2.76 -2.95 14.95
C PRO A 117 2.00 -4.23 14.62
N VAL A 118 0.88 -4.10 13.91
CA VAL A 118 0.08 -5.24 13.46
C VAL A 118 0.18 -5.36 11.94
N ARG A 119 0.50 -6.55 11.44
CA ARG A 119 0.60 -6.83 10.00
C ARG A 119 -0.45 -7.84 9.56
N ILE A 120 -1.18 -7.52 8.50
CA ILE A 120 -2.14 -8.43 7.88
C ILE A 120 -1.98 -8.48 6.36
N PHE A 121 -2.36 -9.61 5.77
CA PHE A 121 -2.25 -9.84 4.33
C PHE A 121 -3.58 -9.60 3.62
N ALA A 122 -3.51 -9.02 2.43
CA ALA A 122 -4.64 -8.97 1.51
C ALA A 122 -4.88 -10.35 0.89
N ASN A 123 -6.01 -10.49 0.18
CA ASN A 123 -6.35 -11.68 -0.60
C ASN A 123 -6.27 -13.01 0.18
N GLU A 124 -6.59 -13.01 1.48
CA GLU A 124 -6.50 -14.21 2.33
C GLU A 124 -5.10 -14.86 2.28
N HIS A 125 -4.05 -14.03 2.23
CA HIS A 125 -2.66 -14.48 2.14
C HIS A 125 -2.36 -15.26 0.84
N ARG A 126 -3.04 -14.93 -0.26
CA ARG A 126 -2.71 -15.42 -1.60
C ARG A 126 -2.04 -14.34 -2.44
N LYS A 127 -1.29 -14.76 -3.46
CA LYS A 127 -0.72 -13.87 -4.47
C LYS A 127 -1.82 -13.05 -5.15
N ILE A 128 -1.53 -11.80 -5.48
CA ILE A 128 -2.43 -10.98 -6.30
C ILE A 128 -2.51 -11.59 -7.70
N SER A 129 -3.72 -11.87 -8.17
CA SER A 129 -3.97 -12.42 -9.50
C SER A 129 -4.55 -11.36 -10.42
N CYS A 130 -4.22 -11.45 -11.72
CA CYS A 130 -4.95 -10.70 -12.74
C CYS A 130 -6.37 -11.26 -12.92
N ASP A 131 -7.25 -10.45 -13.51
CA ASP A 131 -8.53 -10.92 -14.02
C ASP A 131 -8.31 -11.86 -15.21
N PRO A 132 -8.89 -13.07 -15.23
CA PRO A 132 -8.72 -14.02 -16.34
C PRO A 132 -9.08 -13.44 -17.70
N ASP A 133 -10.13 -12.63 -17.79
CA ASP A 133 -10.58 -12.05 -19.06
C ASP A 133 -9.55 -11.01 -19.58
N MET A 134 -8.95 -10.25 -18.66
CA MET A 134 -7.91 -9.29 -18.99
C MET A 134 -6.62 -9.99 -19.42
N GLN A 135 -6.27 -11.07 -18.72
CA GLN A 135 -5.10 -11.90 -19.04
C GLN A 135 -5.25 -12.53 -20.43
N GLU A 136 -6.41 -13.13 -20.73
CA GLU A 136 -6.69 -13.73 -22.03
C GLU A 136 -6.63 -12.70 -23.16
N GLN A 137 -7.15 -11.49 -22.95
CA GLN A 137 -7.05 -10.43 -23.94
C GLN A 137 -5.59 -10.00 -24.19
N ILE A 138 -4.79 -9.87 -23.14
CA ILE A 138 -3.36 -9.53 -23.26
C ILE A 138 -2.62 -10.63 -24.03
N GLU A 139 -2.87 -11.90 -23.70
CA GLU A 139 -2.26 -13.04 -24.37
C GLU A 139 -2.69 -13.15 -25.84
N THR A 140 -3.96 -12.87 -26.13
CA THR A 140 -4.50 -12.85 -27.49
C THR A 140 -3.85 -11.74 -28.32
N ASP A 141 -3.77 -10.52 -27.79
CA ASP A 141 -3.14 -9.39 -28.46
C ASP A 141 -1.64 -9.67 -28.70
N PHE A 142 -0.97 -10.26 -27.71
CA PHE A 142 0.40 -10.72 -27.81
C PHE A 142 0.61 -11.76 -28.92
N PHE A 143 -0.28 -12.75 -29.01
CA PHE A 143 -0.25 -13.75 -30.06
C PHE A 143 -0.45 -13.13 -31.44
N ASN A 144 -1.39 -12.19 -31.56
CA ASN A 144 -1.65 -11.41 -32.77
C ASN A 144 -0.49 -10.46 -33.14
N GLY A 145 0.46 -10.25 -32.22
CA GLY A 145 1.68 -9.49 -32.45
C GLY A 145 1.52 -7.97 -32.39
N HIS A 146 0.31 -7.49 -32.10
CA HIS A 146 0.05 -6.07 -31.88
C HIS A 146 -1.16 -5.85 -30.98
N ALA A 147 -1.07 -4.87 -30.08
CA ALA A 147 -2.18 -4.32 -29.32
C ALA A 147 -2.35 -2.84 -29.67
N SER A 148 -3.58 -2.31 -29.72
CA SER A 148 -3.79 -0.89 -30.02
C SER A 148 -4.76 -0.23 -29.06
N PHE A 149 -4.35 0.91 -28.50
CA PHE A 149 -5.10 1.66 -27.51
C PHE A 149 -5.27 3.12 -27.95
N ASP A 150 -6.49 3.63 -27.84
CA ASP A 150 -6.75 5.06 -27.97
C ASP A 150 -6.37 5.77 -26.66
N VAL A 151 -5.40 6.68 -26.74
CA VAL A 151 -4.89 7.45 -25.59
C VAL A 151 -4.85 8.93 -25.93
N PHE A 152 -4.89 9.77 -24.91
CA PHE A 152 -4.65 11.20 -25.02
C PHE A 152 -3.20 11.47 -24.60
N LEU A 153 -2.41 12.06 -25.49
CA LEU A 153 -1.06 12.51 -25.19
C LEU A 153 -1.08 14.00 -24.87
N ARG A 154 -0.47 14.39 -23.76
CA ARG A 154 -0.26 15.79 -23.41
C ARG A 154 0.97 16.33 -24.16
N VAL A 155 0.76 17.36 -24.97
CA VAL A 155 1.80 17.98 -25.79
C VAL A 155 2.45 19.14 -25.03
N GLU A 156 3.76 19.07 -24.81
CA GLU A 156 4.49 19.98 -23.90
C GLU A 156 4.44 21.46 -24.30
N TRP A 157 4.37 21.79 -25.61
CA TRP A 157 4.48 23.17 -26.08
C TRP A 157 3.19 23.98 -26.03
N ASN A 158 2.02 23.33 -25.93
CA ASN A 158 0.71 24.00 -25.86
C ASN A 158 -0.18 23.50 -24.72
N ASP A 159 0.35 22.64 -23.84
CA ASP A 159 -0.37 22.00 -22.73
C ASP A 159 -1.71 21.37 -23.12
N THR A 160 -1.83 20.94 -24.38
CA THR A 160 -3.08 20.41 -24.93
C THR A 160 -3.04 18.89 -24.99
N TRP A 161 -4.18 18.26 -24.69
CA TRP A 161 -4.37 16.82 -24.84
C TRP A 161 -4.81 16.49 -26.27
N VAL A 162 -4.04 15.64 -26.93
CA VAL A 162 -4.31 15.21 -28.31
C VAL A 162 -4.61 13.73 -28.31
N LYS A 163 -5.72 13.32 -28.93
CA LYS A 163 -6.05 11.91 -29.10
C LYS A 163 -5.08 11.27 -30.11
N VAL A 164 -4.39 10.22 -29.68
CA VAL A 164 -3.39 9.46 -30.45
C VAL A 164 -3.64 7.96 -30.27
N LYS A 165 -3.10 7.16 -31.18
CA LYS A 165 -3.14 5.71 -31.08
C LYS A 165 -1.79 5.20 -30.59
N LEU A 166 -1.79 4.55 -29.43
CA LEU A 166 -0.66 3.77 -28.94
C LEU A 166 -0.78 2.35 -29.50
N VAL A 167 0.17 1.95 -30.33
CA VAL A 167 0.29 0.60 -30.87
C VAL A 167 1.46 -0.07 -30.17
N ILE A 168 1.20 -1.17 -29.49
CA ILE A 168 2.21 -2.00 -28.83
C ILE A 168 2.48 -3.18 -29.74
N GLU A 169 3.75 -3.45 -30.02
CA GLU A 169 4.22 -4.55 -30.85
C GLU A 169 5.24 -5.38 -30.04
N ARG A 170 5.66 -6.54 -30.55
CA ARG A 170 6.54 -7.45 -29.78
C ARG A 170 7.88 -6.85 -29.38
N GLU A 171 8.44 -5.96 -30.19
CA GLU A 171 9.74 -5.34 -29.95
C GLU A 171 9.68 -3.94 -29.34
N GLY A 172 8.49 -3.36 -29.18
CA GLY A 172 8.35 -1.97 -28.78
C GLY A 172 6.94 -1.42 -28.88
N PHE A 173 6.82 -0.10 -28.88
CA PHE A 173 5.55 0.57 -29.10
C PHE A 173 5.73 1.81 -29.96
N SER A 174 4.65 2.18 -30.66
CA SER A 174 4.57 3.39 -31.45
C SER A 174 3.35 4.21 -31.07
N ILE A 175 3.53 5.52 -30.94
CA ILE A 175 2.47 6.49 -30.74
C ILE A 175 2.31 7.24 -32.05
N LYS A 176 1.16 7.08 -32.70
CA LYS A 176 0.86 7.69 -33.99
C LYS A 176 -0.42 8.49 -33.90
N ASN A 177 -0.40 9.73 -34.43
CA ASN A 177 -1.60 10.52 -34.63
C ASN A 177 -2.11 10.32 -36.06
N ASN A 178 -3.34 9.80 -36.22
CA ASN A 178 -3.95 9.60 -37.54
C ASN A 178 -4.17 10.89 -38.35
N GLY A 179 -4.09 12.07 -37.72
CA GLY A 179 -4.36 13.37 -38.35
C GLY A 179 -3.16 14.32 -38.52
N SER A 180 -1.97 14.00 -37.99
CA SER A 180 -0.81 14.90 -38.10
C SER A 180 0.55 14.19 -37.94
N PRO A 181 1.51 14.41 -38.87
CA PRO A 181 2.84 13.77 -38.85
C PRO A 181 3.77 14.27 -37.72
N CYS A 182 3.35 15.29 -36.95
CA CYS A 182 4.17 15.92 -35.89
C CYS A 182 4.34 15.05 -34.64
N ILE A 183 3.51 14.03 -34.44
CA ILE A 183 3.54 13.16 -33.25
C ILE A 183 3.70 11.72 -33.75
N SER A 184 4.95 11.33 -33.98
CA SER A 184 5.37 9.95 -34.13
C SER A 184 6.46 9.66 -33.10
N VAL A 185 6.15 8.78 -32.17
CA VAL A 185 7.14 8.22 -31.24
C VAL A 185 7.20 6.74 -31.55
N GLU A 186 8.39 6.21 -31.74
CA GLU A 186 8.63 4.77 -31.93
C GLU A 186 9.80 4.41 -31.02
N GLU A 187 9.54 3.52 -30.08
CA GLU A 187 10.49 3.16 -29.03
C GLU A 187 10.48 1.64 -28.88
N LYS A 188 11.67 1.06 -28.71
CA LYS A 188 11.81 -0.37 -28.44
C LYS A 188 11.72 -0.63 -26.95
N PHE A 189 11.21 -1.80 -26.56
CA PHE A 189 11.19 -2.19 -25.16
C PHE A 189 12.61 -2.35 -24.63
N SER A 190 12.88 -1.76 -23.48
CA SER A 190 14.17 -1.83 -22.81
C SER A 190 13.96 -1.70 -21.29
N PRO A 191 14.94 -2.12 -20.46
CA PRO A 191 14.84 -1.97 -19.01
C PRO A 191 14.82 -0.50 -18.56
N SER A 192 15.12 0.43 -19.46
CA SER A 192 15.17 1.88 -19.19
C SER A 192 13.80 2.55 -19.31
N ILE A 193 12.78 1.81 -19.79
CA ILE A 193 11.40 2.26 -19.90
C ILE A 193 10.66 1.85 -18.63
N ALA A 194 10.15 2.84 -17.89
CA ALA A 194 9.33 2.64 -16.72
C ALA A 194 7.96 3.27 -16.93
N ILE A 195 6.90 2.55 -16.56
CA ILE A 195 5.53 3.02 -16.68
C ILE A 195 5.00 3.27 -15.28
N THR A 196 4.48 4.47 -15.04
CA THR A 196 4.04 4.87 -13.70
C THR A 196 2.65 5.49 -13.77
N ILE A 197 1.68 4.86 -13.10
CA ILE A 197 0.35 5.45 -12.92
C ILE A 197 0.39 6.42 -11.74
N HIS A 198 -0.03 7.67 -11.96
CA HIS A 198 -0.14 8.63 -10.87
C HIS A 198 -1.45 8.42 -10.11
N ASN A 199 -1.36 8.06 -8.84
CA ASN A 199 -2.48 7.75 -7.94
C ASN A 199 -3.27 9.01 -7.47
N ARG A 200 -3.39 10.05 -8.30
CA ARG A 200 -4.14 11.28 -7.97
C ARG A 200 -5.19 11.59 -9.02
N ARG A 201 -6.39 11.02 -8.86
CA ARG A 201 -7.69 11.48 -9.43
C ARG A 201 -7.77 11.73 -10.95
N SER A 202 -6.70 11.50 -11.68
CA SER A 202 -6.53 11.80 -13.09
C SER A 202 -6.35 10.46 -13.77
N ALA A 203 -7.13 10.19 -14.80
CA ALA A 203 -7.03 8.99 -15.62
C ALA A 203 -5.75 9.01 -16.48
N GLY A 204 -4.58 9.26 -15.86
CA GLY A 204 -3.31 9.48 -16.54
C GLY A 204 -2.18 8.59 -16.02
N PHE A 205 -1.27 8.25 -16.92
CA PHE A 205 -0.07 7.47 -16.69
C PHE A 205 1.13 8.15 -17.37
N LEU A 206 2.33 7.92 -16.84
CA LEU A 206 3.57 8.39 -17.41
C LEU A 206 4.34 7.22 -18.01
N ILE A 207 4.93 7.42 -19.18
CA ILE A 207 6.03 6.57 -19.66
C ILE A 207 7.31 7.37 -19.53
N HIS A 208 8.19 6.90 -18.66
CA HIS A 208 9.50 7.47 -18.43
C HIS A 208 10.55 6.71 -19.26
N PHE A 209 11.36 7.46 -20.01
CA PHE A 209 12.45 6.96 -20.84
C PHE A 209 13.78 7.36 -20.18
N ALA A 210 14.40 6.46 -19.42
CA ALA A 210 15.61 6.80 -18.68
C ALA A 210 16.81 7.12 -19.59
N GLU A 211 16.85 6.57 -20.81
CA GLU A 211 17.89 6.88 -21.81
C GLU A 211 17.84 8.32 -22.34
N ARG A 212 16.64 8.92 -22.39
CA ARG A 212 16.42 10.23 -23.02
C ARG A 212 16.03 11.32 -22.02
N SER A 213 15.97 10.99 -20.73
CA SER A 213 15.43 11.84 -19.66
C SER A 213 14.09 12.49 -20.05
N LYS A 214 13.27 11.75 -20.79
CA LYS A 214 11.99 12.21 -21.34
C LYS A 214 10.86 11.47 -20.67
N SER A 215 9.73 12.14 -20.46
CA SER A 215 8.53 11.52 -19.91
C SER A 215 7.33 11.90 -20.76
N LEU A 216 6.55 10.92 -21.19
CA LEU A 216 5.30 11.17 -21.91
C LEU A 216 4.14 11.05 -20.93
N CYS A 217 3.36 12.13 -20.81
CA CYS A 217 2.13 12.15 -20.04
C CYS A 217 0.97 11.70 -20.93
N MET A 218 0.36 10.56 -20.60
CA MET A 218 -0.77 10.01 -21.34
C MET A 218 -1.97 9.77 -20.45
N ALA A 219 -3.15 9.73 -21.06
CA ALA A 219 -4.42 9.41 -20.40
C ALA A 219 -5.26 8.52 -21.30
N THR A 220 -6.18 7.74 -20.77
CA THR A 220 -7.17 7.02 -21.59
C THR A 220 -8.50 6.95 -20.88
N GLU A 221 -9.58 6.98 -21.67
CA GLU A 221 -10.94 6.73 -21.20
C GLU A 221 -11.19 5.23 -20.97
N SER A 222 -10.36 4.37 -21.58
CA SER A 222 -10.33 2.92 -21.37
C SER A 222 -9.66 2.56 -20.04
N SER A 223 -9.60 1.25 -19.73
CA SER A 223 -8.86 0.78 -18.57
C SER A 223 -7.35 1.06 -18.72
N LEU A 224 -6.88 2.19 -18.17
CA LEU A 224 -5.44 2.50 -18.01
C LEU A 224 -4.63 1.34 -17.48
N ARG A 225 -5.26 0.55 -16.61
CA ARG A 225 -4.64 -0.62 -15.98
C ARG A 225 -4.43 -1.74 -16.97
N GLN A 226 -5.38 -1.99 -17.88
CA GLN A 226 -5.17 -2.97 -18.95
C GLN A 226 -4.02 -2.55 -19.85
N LEU A 227 -3.91 -1.25 -20.16
CA LEU A 227 -2.78 -0.72 -20.93
C LEU A 227 -1.46 -0.90 -20.18
N GLN A 228 -1.41 -0.54 -18.89
CA GLN A 228 -0.22 -0.75 -18.06
C GLN A 228 0.16 -2.23 -18.03
N MET A 229 -0.78 -3.11 -17.69
CA MET A 229 -0.54 -4.56 -17.65
C MET A 229 -0.07 -5.12 -18.99
N CYS A 230 -0.65 -4.66 -20.10
CA CYS A 230 -0.23 -5.05 -21.43
C CYS A 230 1.21 -4.60 -21.70
N MET A 231 1.55 -3.34 -21.42
CA MET A 231 2.92 -2.85 -21.60
C MET A 231 3.93 -3.56 -20.70
N ASP A 232 3.60 -3.80 -19.43
CA ASP A 232 4.46 -4.51 -18.48
C ASP A 232 4.67 -5.97 -18.91
N PHE A 233 3.63 -6.63 -19.40
CA PHE A 233 3.70 -7.98 -19.96
C PHE A 233 4.62 -8.05 -21.17
N TYR A 234 4.45 -7.14 -22.13
CA TYR A 234 5.31 -7.07 -23.32
C TYR A 234 6.76 -6.71 -22.98
N CYS A 235 6.97 -5.78 -22.04
CA CYS A 235 8.30 -5.39 -21.59
C CYS A 235 9.01 -6.57 -20.90
N SER A 236 8.35 -7.23 -19.95
CA SER A 236 8.87 -8.41 -19.26
C SER A 236 9.20 -9.55 -20.23
N TYR A 237 8.30 -9.83 -21.18
CA TYR A 237 8.50 -10.86 -22.18
C TYR A 237 9.67 -10.53 -23.12
N CYS A 238 9.74 -9.29 -23.62
CA CYS A 238 10.83 -8.84 -24.49
C CYS A 238 12.19 -8.93 -23.77
N LEU A 239 12.26 -8.52 -22.50
CA LEU A 239 13.49 -8.62 -21.70
C LEU A 239 13.89 -10.07 -21.41
N SER A 240 12.91 -10.95 -21.14
CA SER A 240 13.15 -12.38 -20.95
C SER A 240 13.65 -13.06 -22.24
N CYS A 241 13.04 -12.75 -23.38
CA CYS A 241 13.49 -13.24 -24.69
C CYS A 241 14.88 -12.71 -25.08
N CYS A 242 15.17 -11.42 -24.83
CA CYS A 242 16.50 -10.86 -25.04
C CYS A 242 17.55 -11.51 -24.13
N ALA A 243 17.21 -11.80 -22.87
CA ALA A 243 18.09 -12.53 -21.95
C ALA A 243 18.37 -13.97 -22.44
N MET A 244 17.36 -14.65 -23.00
CA MET A 244 17.53 -15.98 -23.60
C MET A 244 18.35 -15.95 -24.91
N LEU A 245 18.21 -14.92 -25.74
CA LEU A 245 19.02 -14.76 -26.97
C LEU A 245 20.48 -14.42 -26.67
N LEU A 246 20.76 -13.71 -25.58
CA LEU A 246 22.12 -13.42 -25.11
C LEU A 246 22.78 -14.61 -24.37
N CYS A 247 22.02 -15.66 -24.06
CA CYS A 247 22.51 -16.90 -23.45
C CYS A 247 22.58 -18.09 -24.43
N SER A 248 22.36 -17.88 -25.74
CA SER A 248 22.68 -18.90 -26.75
C SER A 248 24.19 -18.87 -27.06
N PRO A 249 24.92 -19.99 -26.86
CA PRO A 249 26.36 -20.06 -27.11
C PRO A 249 26.74 -20.01 -28.59
#